data_AF-A0AAE9MNQ8-F1
#
_entry.id   AF-A0AAE9MNQ8-F1
#
_cell.length_a   1.000
_cell.length_b   1.000
_cell.length_c   1.000
_cell.angle_alpha   90.00
_cell.angle_beta   90.00
_cell.angle_gamma   90.00
#
_symmetry.space_group_name_H-M   'P 1'
#
loop_
_entity.id
_entity.type
_entity.pdbx_description
1 polymer ?
#
loop_
_entity_poly.entity_id
_entity_poly.type
_entity_poly.pdbx_seq_one_letter_code
_entity_poly.pdbx_strand_id
1 'polypeptide(L)'
;MKNFTPYLLALSLSVIFASCSSNEAEVIENNPENLLQSYTLKRDATGAYSIDFNTANNTDVTTLTNTDNSKEIILAETAQKTSTKHSNDFSIENNHLKIGFLETRNGKRTNIYIEDENITFAKGITEFLNSYSITANGDGTYKLDFTVNNNVTTDFVYNKETETYEVHLANGESVVENRFSRQLQVNSSNLIKLNFVNHKYLSRGEESTIVEKPKVVWDIAS
;
A
#
# COMPACT_ATOMS: atom_id res chain seq x y z
N MET A 1 11.08 52.67 -83.51
CA MET A 1 10.21 51.77 -82.71
C MET A 1 11.07 51.22 -81.59
N LYS A 2 10.98 51.82 -80.41
CA LYS A 2 10.29 51.29 -79.20
C LYS A 2 11.19 50.32 -78.41
N ASN A 3 11.83 50.90 -77.40
CA ASN A 3 12.05 50.47 -76.00
C ASN A 3 12.27 48.97 -75.70
N PHE A 4 13.28 48.65 -74.89
CA PHE A 4 13.13 48.19 -73.49
C PHE A 4 14.39 47.44 -73.03
N THR A 5 15.11 48.00 -72.06
CA THR A 5 16.03 47.26 -71.18
C THR A 5 15.22 46.59 -70.07
N PRO A 6 15.63 45.40 -69.59
CA PRO A 6 15.46 45.15 -68.17
C PRO A 6 16.71 44.61 -67.48
N TYR A 7 16.89 45.14 -66.28
CA TYR A 7 17.80 44.74 -65.22
C TYR A 7 17.59 43.28 -64.81
N LEU A 8 18.68 42.53 -64.67
CA LEU A 8 18.71 41.28 -63.93
C LEU A 8 18.99 41.58 -62.46
N LEU A 9 17.93 41.57 -61.65
CA LEU A 9 17.97 41.71 -60.20
C LEU A 9 17.99 40.28 -59.62
N ALA A 10 19.17 39.81 -59.23
CA ALA A 10 19.33 38.52 -58.56
C ALA A 10 18.86 38.65 -57.10
N LEU A 11 17.64 38.19 -56.84
CA LEU A 11 17.06 38.11 -55.51
C LEU A 11 17.64 36.87 -54.81
N SER A 12 18.55 37.05 -53.85
CA SER A 12 19.02 35.98 -52.99
C SER A 12 17.87 35.52 -52.08
N LEU A 13 17.41 34.30 -52.30
CA LEU A 13 16.39 33.65 -51.48
C LEU A 13 17.06 33.19 -50.17
N SER A 14 16.99 34.00 -49.12
CA SER A 14 17.34 33.56 -47.76
C SER A 14 16.23 32.63 -47.26
N VAL A 15 16.49 31.32 -47.28
CA VAL A 15 15.66 30.32 -46.60
C VAL A 15 15.85 30.51 -45.11
N ILE A 16 14.92 31.22 -44.47
CA ILE A 16 14.85 31.27 -43.03
C ILE A 16 14.21 29.95 -42.61
N PHE A 17 15.02 29.00 -42.10
CA PHE A 17 14.47 27.87 -41.36
C PHE A 17 13.89 28.43 -40.06
N ALA A 18 12.61 28.82 -40.09
CA ALA A 18 11.82 28.92 -38.88
C ALA A 18 11.64 27.49 -38.36
N SER A 19 12.61 27.05 -37.54
CA SER A 19 12.39 26.01 -36.55
C SER A 19 11.27 26.51 -35.64
N CYS A 20 10.03 26.21 -36.02
CA CYS A 20 8.95 26.16 -35.04
C CYS A 20 9.31 24.97 -34.14
N SER A 21 10.10 25.25 -33.10
CA SER A 21 10.06 24.46 -31.88
C SER A 21 8.59 24.44 -31.49
N SER A 22 7.93 23.33 -31.79
CA SER A 22 6.67 22.98 -31.17
C SER A 22 7.01 22.72 -29.71
N ASN A 23 7.04 23.78 -28.91
CA ASN A 23 6.67 23.68 -27.52
C ASN A 23 5.15 23.44 -27.51
N GLU A 24 4.73 22.27 -27.98
CA GLU A 24 3.56 21.64 -27.38
C GLU A 24 3.99 21.43 -25.93
N ALA A 25 3.52 22.32 -25.05
CA ALA A 25 3.44 21.96 -23.66
C ALA A 25 2.63 20.67 -23.65
N GLU A 26 3.29 19.54 -23.38
CA GLU A 26 2.60 18.30 -23.07
C GLU A 26 1.58 18.68 -22.00
N VAL A 27 0.31 18.61 -22.39
CA VAL A 27 -0.81 18.84 -21.48
C VAL A 27 -0.59 17.80 -20.39
N ILE A 28 -0.23 18.25 -19.20
CA ILE A 28 -0.20 17.41 -18.01
C ILE A 28 -1.64 16.92 -17.86
N GLU A 29 -1.90 15.70 -18.35
CA GLU A 29 -3.17 15.01 -18.14
C GLU A 29 -3.46 15.08 -16.64
N ASN A 30 -4.66 15.54 -16.28
CA ASN A 30 -5.15 15.74 -14.91
C ASN A 30 -4.42 14.85 -13.89
N ASN A 31 -3.36 15.39 -13.29
CA ASN A 31 -2.54 14.60 -12.39
C ASN A 31 -3.39 14.38 -11.12
N PRO A 32 -3.72 13.13 -10.75
CA PRO A 32 -4.56 12.88 -9.58
C PRO A 32 -3.94 13.55 -8.35
N GLU A 33 -4.78 14.06 -7.45
CA GLU A 33 -4.34 14.86 -6.30
C GLU A 33 -3.26 14.15 -5.46
N ASN A 34 -3.43 12.84 -5.25
CA ASN A 34 -2.44 11.98 -4.60
C ASN A 34 -1.61 11.23 -5.65
N LEU A 35 -0.32 11.03 -5.36
CA LEU A 35 0.58 10.15 -6.11
C LEU A 35 0.31 8.68 -5.80
N LEU A 36 0.00 8.35 -4.54
CA LEU A 36 -0.41 7.00 -4.14
C LEU A 36 -1.89 6.79 -4.49
N GLN A 37 -2.18 5.83 -5.37
CA GLN A 37 -3.55 5.53 -5.79
C GLN A 37 -4.21 4.46 -4.93
N SER A 38 -3.46 3.41 -4.58
CA SER A 38 -3.99 2.29 -3.79
C SER A 38 -2.83 1.45 -3.26
N TYR A 39 -3.05 0.70 -2.20
CA TYR A 39 -2.08 -0.28 -1.75
C TYR A 39 -2.76 -1.46 -1.06
N THR A 40 -2.08 -2.60 -1.02
CA THR A 40 -2.51 -3.82 -0.32
C THR A 40 -1.36 -4.35 0.50
N LEU A 41 -1.44 -4.23 1.83
CA LEU A 41 -0.56 -4.97 2.73
C LEU A 41 -1.01 -6.43 2.73
N LYS A 42 -0.05 -7.35 2.64
CA LYS A 42 -0.29 -8.79 2.67
C LYS A 42 0.60 -9.41 3.74
N ARG A 43 0.04 -10.42 4.41
CA ARG A 43 0.77 -11.40 5.20
C ARG A 43 0.40 -12.78 4.72
N ASP A 44 1.38 -13.58 4.33
CA ASP A 44 1.15 -14.95 3.88
C ASP A 44 1.16 -15.98 5.04
N ALA A 45 0.99 -17.25 4.68
CA ALA A 45 1.01 -18.39 5.61
C ALA A 45 2.35 -18.59 6.33
N THR A 46 3.44 -18.10 5.74
CA THR A 46 4.78 -18.14 6.33
C THR A 46 5.07 -16.94 7.20
N GLY A 47 4.14 -15.97 7.26
CA GLY A 47 4.29 -14.70 7.98
C GLY A 47 5.18 -13.70 7.28
N ALA A 48 5.55 -13.95 6.03
CA ALA A 48 6.20 -12.96 5.20
C ALA A 48 5.21 -11.84 4.87
N TYR A 49 5.72 -10.61 4.88
CA TYR A 49 4.94 -9.43 4.57
C TYR A 49 5.33 -8.89 3.21
N SER A 50 4.35 -8.39 2.47
CA SER A 50 4.59 -7.62 1.26
C SER A 50 3.56 -6.50 1.13
N ILE A 51 3.89 -5.48 0.35
CA ILE A 51 2.96 -4.44 -0.04
C ILE A 51 2.96 -4.26 -1.55
N ASP A 52 1.80 -4.44 -2.15
CA ASP A 52 1.56 -4.06 -3.53
C ASP A 52 0.92 -2.69 -3.55
N PHE A 53 1.36 -1.80 -4.45
CA PHE A 53 0.77 -0.47 -4.54
C PHE A 53 0.78 0.06 -5.97
N ASN A 54 -0.19 0.94 -6.22
CA ASN A 54 -0.34 1.63 -7.49
C ASN A 54 -0.08 3.12 -7.32
N THR A 55 0.60 3.71 -8.28
CA THR A 55 0.92 5.14 -8.34
C THR A 55 0.22 5.81 -9.52
N ALA A 56 0.14 7.14 -9.46
CA ALA A 56 -0.21 7.95 -10.61
C ALA A 56 0.83 7.76 -11.73
N ASN A 57 0.45 8.08 -12.97
CA ASN A 57 1.42 8.17 -14.05
C ASN A 57 2.56 9.13 -13.66
N ASN A 58 3.75 8.92 -14.22
CA ASN A 58 4.86 9.86 -14.06
C ASN A 58 5.25 10.08 -12.57
N THR A 59 5.17 9.01 -11.78
CA THR A 59 5.60 8.97 -10.37
C THR A 59 6.85 8.12 -10.25
N ASP A 60 7.97 8.73 -9.83
CA ASP A 60 9.17 8.02 -9.42
C ASP A 60 8.98 7.47 -8.00
N VAL A 61 9.48 6.24 -7.79
CA VAL A 61 9.35 5.51 -6.54
C VAL A 61 10.73 5.15 -6.01
N THR A 62 11.03 5.62 -4.80
CA THR A 62 12.26 5.25 -4.08
C THR A 62 11.89 4.56 -2.78
N THR A 63 12.46 3.38 -2.53
CA THR A 63 12.29 2.68 -1.24
C THR A 63 13.59 2.73 -0.47
N LEU A 64 13.53 3.14 0.79
CA LEU A 64 14.67 3.20 1.69
C LEU A 64 14.39 2.49 3.02
N THR A 65 15.47 2.08 3.69
CA THR A 65 15.43 1.59 5.07
C THR A 65 16.07 2.63 5.97
N ASN A 66 15.32 3.10 6.96
CA ASN A 66 15.77 4.03 7.98
C ASN A 66 16.66 3.34 9.02
N THR A 67 17.36 4.12 9.84
CA THR A 67 18.23 3.62 10.91
C THR A 67 17.50 2.84 12.00
N ASP A 68 16.19 3.06 12.18
CA ASP A 68 15.32 2.30 13.07
C ASP A 68 14.67 1.08 12.40
N ASN A 69 15.18 0.70 11.22
CA ASN A 69 14.70 -0.38 10.34
C ASN A 69 13.31 -0.18 9.73
N SER A 70 12.64 0.96 9.99
CA SER A 70 11.43 1.33 9.25
C SER A 70 11.71 1.49 7.76
N LYS A 71 10.69 1.21 6.94
CA LYS A 71 10.75 1.26 5.49
C LYS A 71 9.99 2.50 5.04
N GLU A 72 10.60 3.38 4.26
CA GLU A 72 9.92 4.55 3.67
C GLU A 72 9.91 4.41 2.15
N ILE A 73 8.72 4.55 1.57
CA ILE A 73 8.47 4.56 0.13
C ILE A 73 8.16 6.01 -0.24
N ILE A 74 9.10 6.65 -0.91
CA ILE A 74 9.00 8.03 -1.35
C ILE A 74 8.45 8.06 -2.78
N LEU A 75 7.39 8.83 -2.97
CA LEU A 75 6.70 9.05 -4.23
C LEU A 75 6.93 10.49 -4.67
N ALA A 76 7.52 10.68 -5.85
CA ALA A 76 7.80 12.00 -6.40
C ALA A 76 7.36 12.11 -7.86
N GLU A 77 6.90 13.29 -8.26
CA GLU A 77 6.60 13.57 -9.66
C GLU A 77 7.87 13.56 -10.51
N THR A 78 7.75 13.09 -11.75
CA THR A 78 8.84 13.08 -12.72
C THR A 78 8.32 13.36 -14.12
N ALA A 79 9.12 13.97 -14.99
CA ALA A 79 8.72 14.16 -16.39
C ALA A 79 8.71 12.83 -17.18
N GLN A 80 9.38 11.81 -16.67
CA GLN A 80 9.52 10.53 -17.37
C GLN A 80 8.32 9.61 -17.10
N LYS A 81 7.96 8.82 -18.10
CA LYS A 81 6.95 7.77 -17.89
C LYS A 81 7.51 6.67 -17.00
N THR A 82 6.80 6.33 -15.93
CA THR A 82 7.19 5.31 -14.96
C THR A 82 6.19 4.16 -14.92
N SER A 83 6.57 3.04 -14.27
CA SER A 83 5.61 2.01 -13.90
C SER A 83 4.59 2.58 -12.93
N THR A 84 3.33 2.15 -13.03
CA THR A 84 2.27 2.51 -12.08
C THR A 84 1.97 1.40 -11.08
N LYS A 85 2.66 0.26 -11.17
CA LYS A 85 2.47 -0.91 -10.28
C LYS A 85 3.80 -1.28 -9.67
N HIS A 86 3.79 -1.48 -8.36
CA HIS A 86 4.97 -1.76 -7.56
C HIS A 86 4.66 -2.81 -6.50
N SER A 87 5.70 -3.52 -6.07
CA SER A 87 5.62 -4.51 -5.00
C SER A 87 6.92 -4.51 -4.23
N ASN A 88 6.83 -4.51 -2.90
CA ASN A 88 7.96 -4.63 -2.00
C ASN A 88 7.71 -5.75 -0.99
N ASP A 89 8.73 -6.59 -0.78
CA ASP A 89 8.73 -7.59 0.28
C ASP A 89 9.42 -7.04 1.54
N PHE A 90 8.95 -7.49 2.71
CA PHE A 90 9.47 -7.07 3.99
C PHE A 90 9.70 -8.24 4.94
N SER A 91 10.78 -8.14 5.69
CA SER A 91 11.03 -8.97 6.87
C SER A 91 10.54 -8.25 8.11
N ILE A 92 9.95 -8.99 9.04
CA ILE A 92 9.64 -8.47 10.37
C ILE A 92 10.86 -8.57 11.27
N GLU A 93 11.22 -7.47 11.94
CA GLU A 93 12.40 -7.38 12.81
C GLU A 93 11.98 -7.02 14.23
N ASN A 94 12.51 -7.74 15.23
CA ASN A 94 12.14 -7.55 16.63
C ASN A 94 10.62 -7.53 16.86
N ASN A 95 9.87 -8.37 16.13
CA ASN A 95 8.41 -8.47 16.15
C ASN A 95 7.65 -7.23 15.65
N HIS A 96 8.32 -6.31 14.95
CA HIS A 96 7.71 -5.10 14.42
C HIS A 96 8.04 -4.90 12.94
N LEU A 97 7.10 -4.33 12.21
CA LEU A 97 7.30 -3.81 10.86
C LEU A 97 6.65 -2.43 10.77
N LYS A 98 7.40 -1.46 10.25
CA LYS A 98 6.95 -0.09 10.04
C LYS A 98 7.16 0.28 8.58
N ILE A 99 6.09 0.68 7.90
CA ILE A 99 6.12 1.08 6.49
C ILE A 99 5.50 2.48 6.39
N GLY A 100 6.19 3.42 5.76
CA GLY A 100 5.70 4.76 5.46
C GLY A 100 5.62 4.97 3.95
N PHE A 101 4.56 5.63 3.49
CA PHE A 101 4.53 6.30 2.19
C PHE A 101 4.68 7.79 2.40
N LEU A 102 5.58 8.44 1.65
CA LEU A 102 5.76 9.89 1.62
C LEU A 102 5.51 10.40 0.21
N GLU A 103 4.49 11.23 0.05
CA GLU A 103 4.23 11.95 -1.19
C GLU A 103 4.93 13.30 -1.16
N THR A 104 5.96 13.49 -1.98
CA THR A 104 6.79 14.72 -1.92
C THR A 104 6.06 15.96 -2.41
N ARG A 105 5.02 15.79 -3.25
CA ARG A 105 4.21 16.88 -3.80
C ARG A 105 3.55 17.72 -2.72
N ASN A 106 2.92 17.07 -1.74
CA ASN A 106 2.10 17.69 -0.70
C ASN A 106 2.59 17.40 0.72
N GLY A 107 3.64 16.57 0.87
CA GLY A 107 4.15 16.13 2.17
C GLY A 107 3.25 15.13 2.88
N LYS A 108 2.21 14.61 2.22
CA LYS A 108 1.27 13.66 2.79
C LYS A 108 1.99 12.37 3.15
N ARG A 109 1.65 11.84 4.31
CA ARG A 109 2.22 10.59 4.84
C ARG A 109 1.16 9.57 5.15
N THR A 110 1.42 8.31 4.83
CA THR A 110 0.62 7.19 5.32
C THR A 110 1.56 6.23 6.02
N ASN A 111 1.29 5.89 7.28
CA ASN A 111 2.12 4.99 8.05
C ASN A 111 1.36 3.71 8.40
N ILE A 112 2.06 2.59 8.35
CA ILE A 112 1.57 1.27 8.68
C ILE A 112 2.49 0.69 9.74
N TYR A 113 1.91 0.33 10.87
CA TYR A 113 2.60 -0.29 11.99
C TYR A 113 2.03 -1.67 12.22
N ILE A 114 2.90 -2.66 12.25
CA ILE A 114 2.55 -4.06 12.49
C ILE A 114 3.35 -4.55 13.69
N GLU A 115 2.65 -5.17 14.63
CA GLU A 115 3.26 -6.01 15.67
C GLU A 115 2.84 -7.46 15.42
N ASP A 116 3.80 -8.33 15.16
CA ASP A 116 3.57 -9.74 14.88
C ASP A 116 4.78 -10.58 15.28
N GLU A 117 4.60 -11.88 15.45
CA GLU A 117 5.71 -12.78 15.75
C GLU A 117 6.59 -12.99 14.52
N ASN A 118 7.92 -12.97 14.71
CA ASN A 118 8.85 -13.41 13.67
C ASN A 118 8.78 -14.94 13.52
N ILE A 119 7.81 -15.41 12.74
CA ILE A 119 7.51 -16.85 12.61
C ILE A 119 8.49 -17.62 11.71
N THR A 120 9.48 -16.94 11.11
CA THR A 120 10.60 -17.59 10.40
C THR A 120 11.39 -18.55 11.29
N PHE A 121 11.35 -18.36 12.63
CA PHE A 121 11.98 -19.25 13.61
C PHE A 121 11.03 -20.27 14.26
N ALA A 122 9.71 -20.11 14.09
CA ALA A 122 8.69 -20.93 14.76
C ALA A 122 8.00 -21.87 13.76
N LYS A 123 8.72 -22.88 13.25
CA LYS A 123 8.19 -23.98 12.39
C LYS A 123 7.36 -23.57 11.13
N GLY A 124 7.30 -22.29 10.78
CA GLY A 124 6.72 -21.77 9.53
C GLY A 124 5.20 -21.92 9.35
N ILE A 125 4.46 -22.30 10.39
CA ILE A 125 2.99 -22.48 10.33
C ILE A 125 2.37 -21.78 11.55
N THR A 126 1.55 -20.77 11.29
CA THR A 126 0.69 -20.13 12.30
C THR A 126 -0.40 -21.10 12.76
N GLU A 127 -0.83 -20.99 14.02
CA GLU A 127 -1.83 -21.90 14.60
C GLU A 127 -3.23 -21.67 14.02
N PHE A 128 -3.72 -20.42 14.04
CA PHE A 128 -5.09 -20.09 13.62
C PHE A 128 -5.16 -19.29 12.31
N LEU A 129 -4.58 -18.09 12.27
CA LEU A 129 -4.62 -17.22 11.10
C LEU A 129 -3.67 -17.74 10.02
N ASN A 130 -4.18 -18.14 8.86
CA ASN A 130 -3.31 -18.53 7.75
C ASN A 130 -2.70 -17.30 7.09
N SER A 131 -3.53 -16.40 6.57
CA SER A 131 -3.07 -15.23 5.82
C SER A 131 -4.09 -14.11 5.90
N TYR A 132 -3.66 -12.88 5.64
CA TYR A 132 -4.56 -11.75 5.47
C TYR A 132 -4.00 -10.71 4.52
N SER A 133 -4.89 -9.86 4.03
CA SER A 133 -4.54 -8.64 3.33
C SER A 133 -5.47 -7.51 3.70
N ILE A 134 -4.93 -6.29 3.72
CA ILE A 134 -5.73 -5.07 3.85
C ILE A 134 -5.46 -4.20 2.63
N THR A 135 -6.51 -3.98 1.84
CA THR A 135 -6.48 -3.14 0.65
C THR A 135 -7.07 -1.76 0.96
N ALA A 136 -6.32 -0.71 0.66
CA ALA A 136 -6.80 0.67 0.55
C ALA A 136 -7.04 0.97 -0.93
N ASN A 137 -8.29 1.26 -1.30
CA ASN A 137 -8.68 1.42 -2.72
C ASN A 137 -8.45 2.84 -3.27
N GLY A 138 -7.95 3.78 -2.46
CA GLY A 138 -7.74 5.18 -2.86
C GLY A 138 -8.96 6.08 -2.74
N ASP A 139 -10.15 5.50 -2.67
CA ASP A 139 -11.45 6.18 -2.49
C ASP A 139 -11.84 6.34 -1.01
N GLY A 140 -10.90 6.07 -0.09
CA GLY A 140 -11.15 6.07 1.35
C GLY A 140 -11.78 4.78 1.88
N THR A 141 -12.02 3.77 1.04
CA THR A 141 -12.49 2.46 1.49
C THR A 141 -11.32 1.51 1.78
N TYR A 142 -11.50 0.71 2.84
CA TYR A 142 -10.53 -0.27 3.29
C TYR A 142 -11.20 -1.63 3.41
N LYS A 143 -10.54 -2.66 2.88
CA LYS A 143 -11.07 -4.02 2.86
C LYS A 143 -10.06 -4.97 3.49
N LEU A 144 -10.52 -5.71 4.50
CA LEU A 144 -9.83 -6.85 5.06
C LEU A 144 -10.29 -8.11 4.36
N ASP A 145 -9.35 -8.88 3.82
CA ASP A 145 -9.55 -10.27 3.41
C ASP A 145 -8.64 -11.15 4.26
N PHE A 146 -9.14 -12.27 4.78
CA PHE A 146 -8.32 -13.19 5.56
C PHE A 146 -8.73 -14.65 5.39
N THR A 147 -7.76 -15.53 5.56
CA THR A 147 -7.93 -16.99 5.55
C THR A 147 -7.48 -17.55 6.89
N VAL A 148 -8.25 -18.46 7.45
CA VAL A 148 -7.90 -19.21 8.67
C VAL A 148 -7.54 -20.65 8.31
N ASN A 149 -6.77 -21.29 9.18
CA ASN A 149 -6.49 -22.73 9.08
C ASN A 149 -7.76 -23.55 9.35
N ASN A 150 -7.70 -24.84 9.03
CA ASN A 150 -8.81 -25.76 9.31
C ASN A 150 -9.06 -25.86 10.83
N ASN A 151 -10.31 -26.14 11.21
CA ASN A 151 -10.74 -26.30 12.60
C ASN A 151 -10.58 -25.03 13.44
N VAL A 152 -10.71 -23.87 12.80
CA VAL A 152 -10.69 -22.56 13.44
C VAL A 152 -12.07 -21.92 13.32
N THR A 153 -12.62 -21.55 14.46
CA THR A 153 -13.80 -20.68 14.56
C THR A 153 -13.36 -19.23 14.51
N THR A 154 -14.18 -18.39 13.89
CA THR A 154 -13.89 -16.97 13.66
C THR A 154 -15.07 -16.14 14.12
N ASP A 155 -14.81 -15.11 14.91
CA ASP A 155 -15.76 -14.04 15.20
C ASP A 155 -15.14 -12.68 14.86
N PHE A 156 -15.95 -11.76 14.36
CA PHE A 156 -15.50 -10.41 13.98
C PHE A 156 -16.28 -9.36 14.76
N VAL A 157 -15.57 -8.60 15.58
CA VAL A 157 -16.15 -7.62 16.49
C VAL A 157 -15.46 -6.27 16.28
N TYR A 158 -16.19 -5.18 16.55
CA TYR A 158 -15.59 -3.86 16.67
C TYR A 158 -15.65 -3.43 18.14
N ASN A 159 -14.48 -3.31 18.77
CA ASN A 159 -14.33 -2.85 20.13
C ASN A 159 -14.41 -1.31 20.16
N LYS A 160 -15.54 -0.78 20.66
CA LYS A 160 -15.80 0.66 20.70
C LYS A 160 -14.94 1.42 21.72
N GLU A 161 -14.46 0.74 22.76
CA GLU A 161 -13.64 1.39 23.80
C GLU A 161 -12.24 1.69 23.29
N THR A 162 -11.69 0.79 22.49
CA THR A 162 -10.33 0.91 21.91
C THR A 162 -10.35 1.36 20.44
N GLU A 163 -11.54 1.49 19.85
CA GLU A 163 -11.80 1.75 18.43
C GLU A 163 -11.06 0.77 17.50
N THR A 164 -11.07 -0.51 17.88
CA THR A 164 -10.27 -1.56 17.23
C THR A 164 -11.17 -2.66 16.65
N TYR A 165 -10.94 -3.03 15.40
CA TYR A 165 -11.51 -4.24 14.83
C TYR A 165 -10.78 -5.45 15.41
N GLU A 166 -11.52 -6.46 15.85
CA GLU A 166 -10.99 -7.67 16.44
C GLU A 166 -11.49 -8.89 15.66
N VAL A 167 -10.56 -9.70 15.17
CA VAL A 167 -10.85 -11.02 14.59
C VAL A 167 -10.48 -12.05 15.66
N HIS A 168 -11.47 -12.58 16.35
CA HIS A 168 -11.26 -13.62 17.35
C HIS A 168 -11.16 -14.98 16.66
N LEU A 169 -10.09 -15.70 17.01
CA LEU A 169 -9.74 -16.98 16.44
C LEU A 169 -9.59 -18.01 17.55
N ALA A 170 -10.26 -19.15 17.43
CA ALA A 170 -10.20 -20.21 18.42
C ALA A 170 -10.35 -21.58 17.76
N ASN A 171 -9.84 -22.64 18.41
CA ASN A 171 -10.12 -24.01 18.00
C ASN A 171 -11.63 -24.26 17.94
N GLY A 172 -12.09 -24.96 16.91
CA GLY A 172 -13.47 -25.42 16.79
C GLY A 172 -13.64 -26.53 15.76
N GLU A 173 -14.88 -26.89 15.48
CA GLU A 173 -15.18 -27.97 14.54
C GLU A 173 -14.78 -27.59 13.10
N SER A 174 -14.56 -28.60 12.25
CA SER A 174 -14.22 -28.38 10.84
C SER A 174 -15.32 -27.59 10.14
N VAL A 175 -15.03 -26.33 9.79
CA VAL A 175 -15.89 -25.48 8.96
C VAL A 175 -15.51 -25.61 7.48
N VAL A 176 -16.51 -25.54 6.61
CA VAL A 176 -16.33 -25.52 5.13
C VAL A 176 -15.79 -24.17 4.66
N GLU A 177 -16.16 -23.08 5.34
CA GLU A 177 -15.73 -21.72 5.02
C GLU A 177 -14.53 -21.32 5.88
N ASN A 178 -13.41 -21.01 5.22
CA ASN A 178 -12.18 -20.58 5.88
C ASN A 178 -11.64 -19.25 5.33
N ARG A 179 -12.41 -18.58 4.47
CA ARG A 179 -12.06 -17.31 3.82
C ARG A 179 -13.12 -16.28 4.14
N PHE A 180 -12.70 -15.11 4.58
CA PHE A 180 -13.58 -14.07 5.05
C PHE A 180 -13.18 -12.72 4.47
N SER A 181 -14.17 -11.82 4.35
CA SER A 181 -14.00 -10.47 3.86
C SER A 181 -14.81 -9.49 4.71
N ARG A 182 -14.23 -8.35 5.09
CA ARG A 182 -14.88 -7.28 5.86
C ARG A 182 -14.43 -5.91 5.34
N GLN A 183 -15.34 -4.94 5.39
CA GLN A 183 -14.96 -3.54 5.20
C GLN A 183 -14.52 -2.95 6.54
N LEU A 184 -13.45 -2.15 6.51
CA LEU A 184 -12.94 -1.41 7.64
C LEU A 184 -13.22 0.07 7.40
N GLN A 185 -13.59 0.76 8.48
CA GLN A 185 -13.78 2.21 8.48
C GLN A 185 -12.67 2.87 9.27
N VAL A 186 -12.22 4.02 8.76
CA VAL A 186 -11.31 4.92 9.46
C VAL A 186 -12.05 5.50 10.67
N ASN A 187 -11.40 5.46 11.84
CA ASN A 187 -11.97 6.05 13.06
C ASN A 187 -11.82 7.58 13.06
N SER A 188 -12.36 8.24 14.09
CA SER A 188 -12.30 9.71 14.22
C SER A 188 -10.88 10.28 14.40
N SER A 189 -9.89 9.43 14.67
CA SER A 189 -8.48 9.80 14.79
C SER A 189 -7.67 9.57 13.51
N ASN A 190 -8.34 9.33 12.38
CA ASN A 190 -7.72 8.95 11.10
C ASN A 190 -6.92 7.64 11.14
N LEU A 191 -7.30 6.73 12.05
CA LEU A 191 -6.66 5.44 12.22
C LEU A 191 -7.57 4.28 11.78
N ILE A 192 -6.95 3.19 11.35
CA ILE A 192 -7.57 1.87 11.34
C ILE A 192 -6.75 0.96 12.24
N LYS A 193 -7.39 0.35 13.23
CA LYS A 193 -6.78 -0.62 14.12
C LYS A 193 -7.42 -1.98 13.92
N LEU A 194 -6.60 -3.01 13.72
CA LEU A 194 -7.03 -4.40 13.58
C LEU A 194 -6.17 -5.30 14.45
N ASN A 195 -6.80 -6.11 15.29
CA ASN A 195 -6.13 -7.17 16.05
C ASN A 195 -6.69 -8.53 15.66
N PHE A 196 -5.80 -9.50 15.45
CA PHE A 196 -6.17 -10.91 15.46
C PHE A 196 -5.98 -11.46 16.87
N VAL A 197 -7.08 -11.87 17.50
CA VAL A 197 -7.13 -12.30 18.90
C VAL A 197 -7.18 -13.82 18.95
N ASN A 198 -6.04 -14.46 19.24
CA ASN A 198 -5.91 -15.91 19.27
C ASN A 198 -6.22 -16.44 20.67
N HIS A 199 -7.32 -17.16 20.81
CA HIS A 199 -7.76 -17.81 22.05
C HIS A 199 -7.22 -19.24 22.10
N LYS A 200 -6.16 -19.45 22.87
CA LYS A 200 -5.52 -20.76 23.04
C LYS A 200 -6.00 -21.40 24.33
N TYR A 201 -6.75 -22.48 24.19
CA TYR A 201 -7.10 -23.35 25.31
C TYR A 201 -5.99 -24.36 25.53
N LEU A 202 -5.33 -24.26 26.66
CA LEU A 202 -4.49 -25.34 27.15
C LEU A 202 -5.41 -26.47 27.67
N SER A 203 -4.95 -27.72 27.60
CA SER A 203 -5.75 -28.92 27.92
C SER A 203 -6.51 -28.85 29.25
N ARG A 204 -7.59 -29.64 29.39
CA ARG A 204 -8.54 -29.63 30.52
C ARG A 204 -7.86 -29.41 31.88
N GLY A 205 -7.98 -28.18 32.40
CA GLY A 205 -7.47 -27.78 33.71
C GLY A 205 -6.49 -26.59 33.71
N GLU A 206 -6.03 -26.14 32.54
CA GLU A 206 -5.12 -25.00 32.42
C GLU A 206 -5.84 -23.71 31.95
N GLU A 207 -5.27 -22.55 32.32
CA GLU A 207 -5.81 -21.23 31.96
C GLU A 207 -5.76 -20.99 30.44
N SER A 208 -6.77 -20.30 29.91
CA SER A 208 -6.77 -19.84 28.52
C SER A 208 -5.68 -18.76 28.34
N THR A 209 -4.85 -18.89 27.31
CA THR A 209 -3.93 -17.81 26.91
C THR A 209 -4.51 -17.05 25.73
N ILE A 210 -4.50 -15.73 25.81
CA ILE A 210 -4.93 -14.84 24.73
C ILE A 210 -3.69 -14.18 24.15
N VAL A 211 -3.47 -14.36 22.86
CA VAL A 211 -2.38 -13.71 22.12
C VAL A 211 -2.99 -12.85 21.03
N GLU A 212 -2.86 -11.54 21.17
CA GLU A 212 -3.36 -10.56 20.20
C GLU A 212 -2.31 -10.25 19.14
N LYS A 213 -2.08 -11.16 18.19
CA LYS A 213 -1.14 -10.97 17.08
C LYS A 213 -1.67 -11.66 15.80
N PRO A 214 -1.47 -11.08 14.61
CA PRO A 214 -0.90 -9.76 14.37
C PRO A 214 -1.80 -8.61 14.87
N LYS A 215 -1.17 -7.52 15.31
CA LYS A 215 -1.80 -6.20 15.51
C LYS A 215 -1.37 -5.29 14.38
N VAL A 216 -2.31 -4.53 13.85
CA VAL A 216 -2.03 -3.60 12.77
C VAL A 216 -2.69 -2.26 13.03
N VAL A 217 -1.92 -1.20 12.82
CA VAL A 217 -2.36 0.18 12.92
C VAL A 217 -1.98 0.89 11.64
N TRP A 218 -2.98 1.37 10.91
CA TRP A 218 -2.81 2.34 9.85
C TRP A 218 -3.06 3.73 10.39
N ASP A 219 -2.10 4.60 10.16
CA ASP A 219 -2.22 6.04 10.35
C ASP A 219 -2.32 6.70 8.96
N ILE A 220 -3.55 7.08 8.65
CA ILE A 220 -3.93 7.65 7.35
C ILE A 220 -3.83 9.15 7.52
N ALA A 221 -2.63 9.72 7.38
CA ALA A 221 -2.50 11.17 7.55
C ALA A 221 -3.24 11.91 6.43
N SER A 222 -3.81 13.05 6.85
CA SER A 222 -4.38 14.10 6.01
C SER A 222 -3.30 14.88 5.28
#